data_AF-A0A920MSU5-F1
#
_entry.id   AF-A0A920MSU5-F1
#
_cell.length_a   1.000
_cell.length_b   1.000
_cell.length_c   1.000
_cell.angle_alpha   90.00
_cell.angle_beta   90.00
_cell.angle_gamma   90.00
#
_symmetry.space_group_name_H-M   'P 1'
#
loop_
_entity.id
_entity.type
_entity.pdbx_description
1 polymer ?
#
loop_
_entity_poly.entity_id
_entity_poly.type
_entity_poly.pdbx_seq_one_letter_code
_entity_poly.pdbx_strand_id
1 'polypeptide(L)'
;MGDFFQNGVITTLHNLADRPVGELEKDLQGWSDERPMSLIIPSLYSEFEGPAMPRIISELETNNYLSEIIIGLDRADSQKF
;
A
#
# COMPACT_ATOMS: atom_id res chain seq x y z
N MET A 1 -5.85 23.94 5.22
CA MET A 1 -4.42 24.07 4.86
C MET A 1 -3.71 24.31 6.19
N GLY A 2 -3.29 23.22 6.84
CA GLY A 2 -2.68 23.26 8.16
C GLY A 2 -1.18 23.22 8.00
N ASP A 3 -0.51 24.20 8.59
CA ASP A 3 0.94 24.39 8.54
C ASP A 3 1.67 23.17 9.08
N PHE A 4 2.34 22.43 8.18
CA PHE A 4 3.37 21.48 8.57
C PHE A 4 4.65 22.27 8.87
N PHE A 5 4.79 22.72 10.12
CA PHE A 5 6.02 23.33 10.61
C PHE A 5 6.86 22.24 11.29
N GLN A 6 7.86 21.72 10.59
CA GLN A 6 8.84 20.77 11.15
C GLN A 6 10.08 21.54 11.64
N ASN A 7 10.27 21.56 12.96
CA ASN A 7 11.48 22.05 13.60
C ASN A 7 12.59 21.01 13.51
N GLY A 8 13.72 21.35 12.86
CA GLY A 8 14.97 20.61 12.94
C GLY A 8 15.66 20.38 11.59
N VAL A 9 16.99 20.22 11.61
CA VAL A 9 17.74 19.66 10.49
C VAL A 9 17.23 18.24 10.31
N ILE A 10 16.39 18.00 9.31
CA ILE A 10 16.07 16.64 8.87
C ILE A 10 17.42 16.03 8.52
N THR A 11 17.89 15.08 9.33
CA THR A 11 19.00 14.21 8.95
C THR A 11 18.62 13.68 7.58
N THR A 12 19.44 14.01 6.59
CA THR A 12 19.30 13.66 5.17
C THR A 12 18.46 12.40 4.99
N LEU A 13 17.43 12.45 4.13
CA LEU A 13 16.68 11.29 3.65
C LEU A 13 17.67 10.35 2.92
N HIS A 14 18.51 9.67 3.68
CA HIS A 14 19.57 8.83 3.17
C HIS A 14 18.89 7.71 2.39
N ASN A 15 19.26 7.56 1.12
CA ASN A 15 18.86 6.44 0.26
C ASN A 15 17.41 6.38 -0.26
N LEU A 16 16.71 7.51 -0.40
CA LEU A 16 15.42 7.52 -1.14
C LEU A 16 15.57 7.70 -2.66
N ALA A 17 16.72 8.20 -3.15
CA ALA A 17 16.90 8.51 -4.57
C ALA A 17 17.45 7.34 -5.41
N ASP A 18 18.44 6.60 -4.89
CA ASP A 18 19.19 5.58 -5.63
C ASP A 18 19.03 4.18 -5.04
N ARG A 19 17.81 3.81 -4.65
CA ARG A 19 17.52 2.46 -4.15
C ARG A 19 16.80 1.62 -5.20
N PRO A 20 17.37 0.49 -5.65
CA PRO A 20 16.69 -0.42 -6.56
C PRO A 20 15.42 -1.02 -5.94
N VAL A 21 14.37 -1.18 -6.75
CA VAL A 21 13.10 -1.79 -6.31
C VAL A 21 13.32 -3.20 -5.75
N GLY A 22 14.16 -4.01 -6.38
CA GLY A 22 14.44 -5.37 -5.89
C GLY A 22 15.12 -5.41 -4.51
N GLU A 23 15.87 -4.37 -4.12
CA GLU A 23 16.40 -4.26 -2.76
C GLU A 23 15.32 -3.89 -1.74
N LEU A 24 14.32 -3.09 -2.14
CA LEU A 24 13.14 -2.80 -1.31
C LEU A 24 12.32 -4.06 -1.09
N GLU A 25 12.02 -4.80 -2.16
CA GLU A 25 11.24 -6.04 -2.09
C GLU A 25 11.93 -7.11 -1.25
N LYS A 26 13.26 -7.21 -1.32
CA LYS A 26 14.03 -8.15 -0.49
C LYS A 26 13.91 -7.84 1.00
N ASP A 27 13.96 -6.56 1.38
CA ASP A 27 13.77 -6.14 2.76
C ASP A 27 12.34 -6.41 3.24
N LEU A 28 11.34 -6.07 2.42
CA LEU A 28 9.93 -6.36 2.69
C LEU A 28 9.72 -7.87 2.92
N GLN A 29 10.30 -8.71 2.06
CA GLN A 29 10.24 -10.17 2.22
C GLN A 29 10.89 -10.64 3.53
N GLY A 30 12.03 -10.07 3.92
CA GLY A 30 12.68 -10.40 5.19
C GLY A 30 11.85 -9.97 6.40
N TRP A 31 11.17 -8.82 6.32
CA TRP A 31 10.32 -8.34 7.41
C TRP A 31 9.00 -9.12 7.52
N SER A 32 8.44 -9.57 6.41
CA SER A 32 7.18 -10.32 6.41
C SER A 32 7.26 -11.62 7.21
N ASP A 33 8.45 -12.22 7.32
CA ASP A 33 8.67 -13.46 8.09
C ASP A 33 8.47 -13.24 9.60
N GLU A 34 8.85 -12.07 10.13
CA GLU A 34 8.69 -11.73 11.55
C GLU A 34 7.38 -10.97 11.82
N ARG A 35 6.94 -10.16 10.86
CA ARG A 35 5.79 -9.26 10.97
C ARG A 35 4.96 -9.33 9.69
N PRO A 36 3.86 -10.13 9.70
CA PRO A 36 2.94 -10.18 8.57
C PRO A 36 2.48 -8.77 8.18
N MET A 37 2.53 -8.47 6.88
CA MET A 37 2.20 -7.16 6.35
C MET A 37 0.86 -7.18 5.62
N SER A 38 -0.01 -6.25 5.98
CA SER A 38 -1.32 -6.06 5.36
C SER A 38 -1.33 -4.80 4.51
N LEU A 39 -1.91 -4.87 3.31
CA LEU A 39 -2.18 -3.70 2.49
C LEU A 39 -3.64 -3.27 2.67
N ILE A 40 -3.87 -1.98 2.98
CA ILE A 40 -5.22 -1.42 3.05
C ILE A 40 -5.46 -0.54 1.82
N ILE A 41 -6.50 -0.85 1.06
CA ILE A 41 -6.92 -0.10 -0.12
C ILE A 41 -8.28 0.55 0.17
N PRO A 42 -8.32 1.84 0.53
CA PRO A 42 -9.58 2.57 0.59
C PRO A 42 -10.04 2.91 -0.82
N SER A 43 -11.29 2.57 -1.16
CA SER A 43 -11.89 2.89 -2.45
C SER A 43 -13.40 3.11 -2.35
N LEU A 44 -13.97 3.92 -3.23
CA LEU A 44 -15.42 3.93 -3.44
C LEU A 44 -15.86 2.61 -4.07
N TYR A 45 -17.08 2.15 -3.77
CA TYR A 45 -17.66 0.98 -4.45
C TYR A 45 -17.63 1.13 -5.99
N SER A 46 -17.92 2.32 -6.51
CA SER A 46 -17.87 2.59 -7.95
C SER A 46 -16.47 2.49 -8.57
N GLU A 47 -15.41 2.71 -7.78
CA GLU A 47 -14.03 2.56 -8.23
C GLU A 47 -13.60 1.08 -8.21
N PHE A 48 -14.11 0.33 -7.23
CA PHE A 48 -13.91 -1.11 -7.12
C PHE A 48 -14.54 -1.88 -8.30
N GLU A 49 -15.69 -1.44 -8.80
CA GLU A 49 -16.30 -1.98 -10.03
C GLU A 49 -15.61 -1.51 -11.32
N GLY A 50 -14.69 -0.56 -11.22
CA GLY A 50 -13.97 0.00 -12.37
C GLY A 50 -13.00 -0.99 -12.99
N PRO A 51 -12.67 -0.84 -14.29
CA PRO A 51 -11.79 -1.76 -15.01
C PRO A 51 -10.34 -1.76 -14.50
N ALA A 52 -9.96 -0.78 -13.67
CA ALA A 52 -8.63 -0.72 -13.06
C ALA A 52 -8.46 -1.71 -11.90
N MET A 53 -9.51 -2.00 -11.14
CA MET A 53 -9.42 -2.81 -9.92
C MET A 53 -8.94 -4.25 -10.17
N PRO A 54 -9.46 -4.98 -11.18
CA PRO A 54 -8.94 -6.32 -11.50
C PRO A 54 -7.44 -6.32 -11.82
N ARG A 55 -6.95 -5.25 -12.47
CA ARG A 55 -5.53 -5.11 -12.78
C ARG A 55 -4.71 -4.82 -11.53
N ILE A 56 -5.19 -3.95 -10.64
CA ILE A 56 -4.53 -3.68 -9.34
C ILE A 56 -4.40 -4.97 -8.54
N ILE A 57 -5.48 -5.74 -8.42
CA ILE A 57 -5.47 -7.02 -7.69
C ILE A 57 -4.47 -7.99 -8.33
N SER A 58 -4.49 -8.15 -9.66
CA SER A 58 -3.56 -9.03 -10.36
C SER A 58 -2.09 -8.68 -10.14
N GLU A 59 -1.73 -7.41 -10.06
CA GLU A 59 -0.35 -7.00 -9.76
C GLU A 59 -0.01 -7.31 -8.29
N LEU A 60 -0.98 -7.07 -7.38
CA LEU A 60 -0.77 -7.28 -5.95
C LEU A 60 -0.64 -8.76 -5.55
N GLU A 61 -1.35 -9.65 -6.24
CA GLU A 61 -1.28 -11.10 -6.04
C GLU A 61 0.12 -11.67 -6.33
N THR A 62 0.97 -10.96 -7.08
CA THR A 62 2.34 -11.40 -7.36
C THR A 62 3.31 -11.16 -6.20
N ASN A 63 2.91 -10.40 -5.18
CA ASN A 63 3.76 -10.05 -4.05
C ASN A 63 3.78 -11.14 -2.98
N ASN A 64 4.97 -11.67 -2.67
CA ASN A 64 5.14 -12.74 -1.67
C ASN A 64 5.35 -12.24 -0.23
N TYR A 65 5.28 -10.93 0.00
CA TYR A 65 5.51 -10.30 1.30
C TYR A 65 4.22 -9.76 1.94
N LEU A 66 3.09 -9.77 1.23
CA LEU A 66 1.79 -9.37 1.77
C LEU A 66 1.04 -10.60 2.28
N SER A 67 0.58 -10.57 3.54
CA SER A 67 -0.22 -11.64 4.13
C SER A 67 -1.71 -11.51 3.82
N GLU A 68 -2.18 -10.28 3.62
CA GLU A 68 -3.58 -9.99 3.30
C GLU A 68 -3.71 -8.62 2.61
N ILE A 69 -4.82 -8.46 1.89
CA ILE A 69 -5.23 -7.20 1.27
C ILE A 69 -6.63 -6.90 1.79
N ILE A 70 -6.78 -5.77 2.48
CA ILE A 70 -8.04 -5.31 3.05
C ILE A 70 -8.57 -4.17 2.17
N ILE A 71 -9.74 -4.37 1.56
CA ILE A 71 -10.37 -3.37 0.72
C ILE A 71 -11.49 -2.69 1.51
N GLY A 72 -11.30 -1.42 1.82
CA GLY A 72 -12.30 -0.60 2.49
C GLY A 72 -13.24 0.03 1.47
N LEU A 73 -14.47 -0.47 1.37
CA LEU A 73 -15.48 0.05 0.46
C LEU A 73 -16.28 1.18 1.12
N ASP A 74 -16.16 2.38 0.57
CA ASP A 74 -16.99 3.52 0.96
C ASP A 74 -18.18 3.72 0.00
N ARG A 75 -19.27 4.29 0.53
CA ARG A 75 -20.56 4.50 -0.15
C ARG A 75 -21.18 3.23 -0.74
N ALA A 76 -20.86 2.07 -0.17
CA ALA A 76 -21.58 0.83 -0.40
C ALA A 76 -22.95 0.88 0.31
N ASP A 77 -23.96 0.27 -0.29
CA ASP A 77 -25.27 0.06 0.31
C ASP A 77 -25.40 -1.39 0.79
N SER A 78 -26.47 -1.71 1.53
CA SER A 78 -26.67 -3.04 2.10
C SER A 78 -26.81 -4.18 1.09
N GLN A 79 -26.95 -3.88 -0.22
CA GLN A 79 -26.98 -4.87 -1.29
C GLN A 79 -25.58 -5.11 -1.92
N LYS A 80 -24.57 -4.36 -1.46
CA LYS A 80 -23.20 -4.34 -2.00
C LYS A 80 -22.15 -4.92 -1.03
N PHE A 81 -22.59 -5.76 -0.08
CA PHE A 81 -21.76 -6.52 0.85
C PHE A 81 -21.96 -8.03 0.67
#